data_AF-R0I5W5-F1
#
_entry.id   AF-R0I5W5-F1
#
_cell.length_a   1.000
_cell.length_b   1.000
_cell.length_c   1.000
_cell.angle_alpha   90.00
_cell.angle_beta   90.00
_cell.angle_gamma   90.00
#
_symmetry.space_group_name_H-M   'P 1'
#
loop_
_entity.id
_entity.type
_entity.pdbx_description
1 polymer ?
#
loop_
_entity_poly.entity_id
_entity_poly.type
_entity_poly.pdbx_seq_one_letter_code
_entity_poly.pdbx_strand_id
1 'polypeptide(L)'
;MDANMMAGFDGLPDEDRAIMSSMIEQLQLRDSLRMYNSLVERCFVDCVDSFTRKSLQKQEETCVMRCAEKFLKHTMRVGMRFAELNQNASTQD
;
A
#
# COMPACT_ATOMS: atom_id res chain seq x y z
N MET A 1 1.80 -11.00 -2.47
CA MET A 1 2.48 -10.97 -3.78
C MET A 1 1.51 -11.55 -4.77
N ASP A 2 0.94 -10.70 -5.62
CA ASP A 2 -0.13 -11.08 -6.55
C ASP A 2 0.40 -12.05 -7.60
N ALA A 3 -0.16 -13.27 -7.62
CA ALA A 3 0.15 -14.29 -8.62
C ALA A 3 -0.13 -13.81 -10.06
N ASN A 4 -0.96 -12.78 -10.22
CA ASN A 4 -1.37 -12.24 -11.51
C ASN A 4 -0.39 -11.20 -12.09
N MET A 5 0.49 -10.59 -11.28
CA MET A 5 1.59 -9.82 -11.86
C MET A 5 2.49 -10.79 -12.63
N MET A 6 2.89 -11.91 -12.02
CA MET A 6 3.72 -12.95 -12.64
C MET A 6 3.08 -13.66 -13.85
N ALA A 7 1.75 -13.67 -13.98
CA ALA A 7 1.05 -14.30 -15.11
C ALA A 7 1.25 -13.57 -16.46
N GLY A 8 1.61 -12.28 -16.46
CA GLY A 8 1.94 -11.52 -17.67
C GLY A 8 3.34 -11.78 -18.23
N PHE A 9 4.17 -12.53 -17.49
CA PHE A 9 5.60 -12.73 -17.79
C PHE A 9 5.91 -14.04 -18.49
N ASP A 10 4.92 -14.93 -18.62
CA ASP A 10 5.17 -16.26 -19.16
C ASP A 10 5.51 -16.29 -20.66
N GLY A 11 5.29 -15.18 -21.37
CA GLY A 11 5.67 -15.00 -22.78
C GLY A 11 7.02 -14.32 -23.03
N LEU A 12 7.75 -13.90 -21.98
CA LEU A 12 9.01 -13.16 -22.13
C LEU A 12 10.24 -14.10 -22.14
N PRO A 13 11.28 -13.77 -22.93
CA PRO A 13 12.59 -14.43 -22.88
C PRO A 13 13.17 -14.43 -21.45
N ASP A 14 13.96 -15.46 -21.10
CA ASP A 14 14.48 -15.65 -19.74
C ASP A 14 15.35 -14.49 -19.22
N GLU A 15 16.05 -13.79 -20.12
CA GLU A 15 16.85 -12.61 -19.80
C GLU A 15 15.98 -11.41 -19.38
N ASP A 16 14.85 -11.20 -20.07
CA ASP A 16 13.91 -10.13 -19.77
C ASP A 16 13.15 -10.38 -18.46
N ARG A 17 12.90 -11.65 -18.10
CA ARG A 17 12.27 -12.03 -16.81
C ARG A 17 13.09 -11.54 -15.61
N ALA A 18 14.42 -11.69 -15.67
CA ALA A 18 15.31 -11.29 -14.58
C ALA A 18 15.36 -9.75 -14.42
N ILE A 19 15.46 -9.03 -15.53
CA ILE A 19 15.43 -7.56 -15.55
C ILE A 19 14.12 -7.06 -14.94
N MET A 20 13.01 -7.64 -15.35
CA MET A 20 11.69 -7.17 -14.94
C MET A 20 11.36 -7.55 -13.48
N SER A 21 11.85 -8.68 -12.97
CA SER A 21 11.81 -9.01 -11.53
C SER A 21 12.52 -7.93 -10.70
N SER A 22 13.71 -7.52 -11.11
CA SER A 22 14.47 -6.47 -10.40
C SER A 22 13.73 -5.11 -10.41
N MET A 23 13.05 -4.79 -11.51
CA MET A 23 12.24 -3.59 -11.63
C MET A 23 11.00 -3.65 -10.73
N ILE A 24 10.32 -4.80 -10.66
CA ILE A 24 9.17 -5.00 -9.76
C ILE A 24 9.58 -4.80 -8.31
N GLU A 25 10.70 -5.37 -7.87
CA GLU A 25 11.19 -5.20 -6.50
C GLU A 25 11.44 -3.72 -6.17
N GLN A 26 12.09 -2.98 -7.08
CA GLN A 26 12.31 -1.54 -6.90
C GLN A 26 11.00 -0.75 -6.81
N LEU A 27 10.01 -1.10 -7.65
CA LEU A 27 8.68 -0.49 -7.61
C LEU A 27 7.96 -0.78 -6.30
N GLN A 28 8.01 -2.02 -5.81
CA GLN A 28 7.41 -2.40 -4.52
C GLN A 28 8.01 -1.62 -3.35
N LEU A 29 9.34 -1.45 -3.33
CA LEU A 29 10.00 -0.64 -2.30
C LEU A 29 9.55 0.82 -2.36
N ARG A 30 9.51 1.41 -3.55
CA ARG A 30 9.08 2.79 -3.74
C ARG A 30 7.63 3.00 -3.29
N ASP A 31 6.74 2.09 -3.67
CA ASP A 31 5.33 2.17 -3.32
C ASP A 31 5.10 1.93 -1.82
N SER A 32 5.92 1.09 -1.18
CA SER A 32 5.91 0.91 0.28
C SER A 32 6.26 2.21 1.01
N LEU A 33 7.27 2.94 0.54
CA LEU A 33 7.65 4.25 1.11
C LEU A 33 6.56 5.30 0.90
N ARG A 34 5.93 5.32 -0.28
CA ARG A 34 4.79 6.22 -0.54
C ARG A 34 3.61 5.92 0.38
N MET A 35 3.29 4.64 0.59
CA MET A 35 2.25 4.21 1.52
C MET A 35 2.57 4.67 2.95
N TYR A 36 3.82 4.51 3.39
CA TYR A 36 4.28 4.96 4.71
C TYR A 36 4.10 6.47 4.89
N ASN A 37 4.54 7.29 3.93
CA ASN A 37 4.39 8.74 4.00
C ASN A 37 2.90 9.16 4.04
N SER A 38 2.07 8.52 3.22
CA SER A 38 0.62 8.78 3.19
C SER A 38 -0.05 8.43 4.52
N LEU A 39 0.37 7.31 5.14
CA LEU A 39 -0.11 6.89 6.45
C LEU A 39 0.26 7.91 7.54
N VAL A 40 1.52 8.35 7.56
CA VAL A 40 2.01 9.31 8.56
C VAL A 40 1.28 10.64 8.44
N GLU A 41 1.16 11.19 7.22
CA GLU A 41 0.42 12.43 6.98
C GLU A 41 -1.04 12.32 7.42
N ARG A 42 -1.71 11.22 7.04
CA ARG A 42 -3.12 10.99 7.38
C ARG A 42 -3.34 10.94 8.88
N CYS A 43 -2.56 10.13 9.58
CA CYS A 43 -2.74 9.98 11.03
C CYS A 43 -2.32 11.23 11.79
N PHE A 44 -1.36 12.00 11.29
CA PHE A 44 -1.04 13.30 11.88
C PHE A 44 -2.22 14.28 11.75
N VAL A 45 -2.78 14.44 10.55
CA VAL A 45 -3.91 15.36 10.29
C VAL A 45 -5.17 14.94 11.06
N ASP A 46 -5.46 13.65 11.13
CA ASP A 46 -6.70 13.15 11.76
C ASP A 46 -6.62 13.06 13.30
N CYS A 47 -5.42 12.91 13.89
CA CYS A 47 -5.26 12.62 15.32
C CYS A 47 -4.49 13.66 16.14
N VAL A 48 -3.71 14.55 15.53
CA VAL A 48 -2.90 15.55 16.25
C VAL A 48 -3.55 16.91 16.09
N ASP A 49 -4.34 17.30 17.07
CA ASP A 49 -5.15 18.53 17.06
C ASP A 49 -4.67 19.59 18.09
N SER A 50 -3.81 19.20 19.04
CA SER A 50 -3.39 20.06 20.15
C SER A 50 -1.89 20.35 20.11
N PHE A 51 -1.53 21.59 19.76
CA PHE A 51 -0.14 22.03 19.71
C PHE A 51 0.36 22.70 21.00
N THR A 52 -0.22 22.33 22.15
CA THR A 52 0.12 22.91 23.45
C THR A 52 1.41 22.35 24.05
N ARG A 53 1.87 21.19 23.58
CA ARG A 53 3.09 20.49 24.04
C ARG A 53 3.86 19.94 22.85
N LYS A 54 5.16 19.67 23.05
CA LYS A 54 6.03 19.03 22.04
C LYS A 54 5.83 17.52 21.92
N SER A 55 5.23 16.90 22.94
CA SER A 55 4.96 15.47 23.02
C SER A 55 3.48 15.20 22.78
N LEU A 56 3.17 14.09 22.14
CA LEU A 56 1.79 13.61 22.00
C LEU A 56 1.14 13.38 23.37
N GLN A 57 -0.15 13.67 23.45
CA GLN A 57 -0.98 13.30 24.58
C GLN A 57 -1.42 11.84 24.45
N LYS A 58 -1.78 11.20 25.57
CA LYS A 58 -2.24 9.79 25.57
C LYS A 58 -3.41 9.52 24.61
N GLN A 59 -4.29 10.51 24.44
CA GLN A 59 -5.43 10.42 23.52
C GLN A 59 -4.96 10.41 22.05
N GLU A 60 -4.04 11.30 21.69
CA GLU A 60 -3.43 11.37 20.35
C GLU A 60 -2.63 10.10 20.05
N GLU A 61 -1.83 9.59 21.00
CA GLU A 61 -1.12 8.31 20.87
C GLU A 61 -2.09 7.15 20.57
N THR A 62 -3.18 7.06 21.33
CA THR A 62 -4.20 6.03 21.13
C THR A 62 -4.87 6.19 19.76
N CYS A 63 -5.15 7.42 19.33
CA CYS A 63 -5.72 7.70 18.03
C CYS A 63 -4.78 7.30 16.89
N VAL A 64 -3.51 7.68 16.93
CA VAL A 64 -2.51 7.34 15.91
C VAL A 64 -2.36 5.83 15.77
N MET A 65 -2.33 5.07 16.88
CA MET A 65 -2.29 3.61 16.84
C MET A 65 -3.52 3.00 16.13
N ARG A 66 -4.72 3.49 16.45
CA ARG A 66 -5.96 3.05 15.80
C ARG A 66 -6.02 3.47 14.33
N CYS A 67 -5.55 4.67 14.00
CA CYS A 67 -5.47 5.18 12.64
C CYS A 67 -4.57 4.30 11.79
N ALA A 68 -3.37 3.97 12.27
CA ALA A 68 -2.43 3.11 11.56
C ALA A 68 -2.99 1.71 11.32
N GLU A 69 -3.55 1.08 12.35
CA GLU A 69 -4.18 -0.23 12.22
C GLU A 69 -5.33 -0.21 11.19
N LYS A 70 -6.20 0.81 11.27
CA LYS A 70 -7.33 0.95 10.37
C LYS A 70 -6.89 1.19 8.93
N PHE A 71 -5.92 2.07 8.72
CA PHE A 71 -5.38 2.39 7.39
C PHE A 71 -4.77 1.17 6.74
N LEU A 72 -3.91 0.43 7.44
CA LEU A 72 -3.27 -0.78 6.89
C LEU A 72 -4.29 -1.86 6.52
N LYS A 73 -5.25 -2.15 7.42
CA LYS A 73 -6.33 -3.11 7.15
C LYS A 73 -7.20 -2.67 5.97
N HIS A 74 -7.48 -1.36 5.88
CA HIS A 74 -8.25 -0.79 4.79
C HIS A 74 -7.51 -0.93 3.45
N THR A 75 -6.24 -0.53 3.38
CA THR A 75 -5.40 -0.63 2.19
C THR A 75 -5.28 -2.07 1.70
N MET A 76 -5.08 -3.04 2.60
CA MET A 76 -5.08 -4.46 2.24
C MET A 76 -6.42 -4.90 1.65
N ARG A 77 -7.54 -4.50 2.27
CA ARG A 77 -8.88 -4.88 1.79
C ARG A 77 -9.21 -4.25 0.45
N VAL A 78 -8.87 -2.98 0.24
CA VAL A 78 -9.04 -2.29 -1.03
C VAL A 78 -8.17 -2.95 -2.11
N GLY A 79 -6.93 -3.29 -1.80
CA GLY A 79 -6.04 -4.02 -2.72
C GLY A 79 -6.65 -5.35 -3.18
N MET A 80 -7.18 -6.16 -2.26
CA MET A 80 -7.86 -7.43 -2.61
C MET A 80 -9.06 -7.20 -3.52
N ARG A 81 -9.93 -6.23 -3.21
CA ARG A 81 -11.11 -5.93 -4.05
C ARG A 81 -10.73 -5.34 -5.40
N PHE A 82 -9.69 -4.53 -5.45
CA PHE A 82 -9.17 -4.00 -6.71
C PHE A 82 -8.67 -5.14 -7.62
N ALA A 83 -7.94 -6.10 -7.08
CA ALA A 83 -7.48 -7.27 -7.83
C ALA A 83 -8.66 -8.11 -8.37
N GLU A 84 -9.68 -8.38 -7.54
CA GLU A 84 -10.90 -9.08 -7.97
C GLU A 84 -11.62 -8.35 -9.11
N LEU A 85 -11.79 -7.03 -8.99
CA LEU A 85 -12.45 -6.23 -10.03
C LEU A 85 -11.64 -6.18 -11.33
N ASN A 86 -10.31 -6.08 -11.24
CA ASN A 86 -9.44 -6.05 -12.41
C ASN A 86 -9.45 -7.39 -13.17
N GLN A 87 -9.63 -8.52 -12.47
CA GLN A 87 -9.82 -9.84 -13.09
C GLN A 87 -11.17 -9.95 -13.80
N ASN A 88 -12.23 -9.35 -13.25
CA ASN A 88 -13.56 -9.36 -13.85
C ASN A 88 -13.73 -8.31 -14.97
N ALA A 89 -12.89 -7.27 -14.99
CA ALA A 89 -12.88 -6.28 -16.06
C ALA A 89 -12.32 -6.85 -17.38
N SER A 90 -11.43 -7.84 -17.32
CA SER A 90 -10.90 -8.53 -18.51
C SER A 90 -11.88 -9.48 -19.22
N THR A 91 -13.11 -9.65 -18.72
CA THR A 91 -14.15 -10.51 -19.33
C THR A 91 -15.36 -9.75 -19.87
N GLN A 92 -15.29 -8.42 -20.00
CA GLN A 92 -16.25 -7.66 -20.82
C GLN A 92 -15.71 -7.47 -22.24
N ASP A 93 -15.86 -8.51 -23.05
CA ASP A 93 -16.01 -8.46 -24.52
C ASP A 93 -16.98 -9.59 -24.94
#